data_AF-Q7MBL3-F1
#
_entry.id   AF-Q7MBL3-F1
#
_cell.length_a   1.000
_cell.length_b   1.000
_cell.length_c   1.000
_cell.angle_alpha   90.00
_cell.angle_beta   90.00
_cell.angle_gamma   90.00
#
_symmetry.space_group_name_H-M   'P 1'
#
loop_
_entity.id
_entity.type
_entity.pdbx_description
1 polymer ?
#
loop_
_entity_poly.entity_id
_entity_poly.type
_entity_poly.pdbx_seq_one_letter_code
_entity_poly.pdbx_strand_id
1 'polypeptide(L)'
;MAQQNTTPTLTNLNSATSVSPLDRESSPKNDISCAVDGIKQSKKNLFLASFKAGKLRKNAKKVIQKLLDCCDSLILKTQSMGLDDCWNANEPQEYDKAKFWEWYESNYSEMVIYLKTRDGFLSKVEICDCIYHFSDDLVMHFSIDQEEPAKPKVSFAQVCEALAQGYISPLNHDGKYPSPDPEKNNSDDSRRVVSFGDYQARIESKKERFSELSNKAQNESVLFYQASKDRASLIPFGQPILVGHHSEKRARKDAERIWRDMGKSVHAQEKADHYENKANNVGSAGIASDDPEAVSKLKEKLLSLQNSQEVMKSINKVIRSHNLTDEDKIEFMVHTHRFSESHAMNILFPKTGSPGFADYALKNNNANIRTIKQRIEELEKLHSQKPFDQNGEVDGFSYHLYEEEGRIKFRFDEIPSDSVRSILKSNGFKWSRFSGAWVRKITANAVSSTRYILKMFTTL
;
A
#
# COMPACT_ATOMS: atom_id res chain seq x y z
N MET A 1 -50.02 4.56 59.81
CA MET A 1 -49.07 5.56 60.36
C MET A 1 -48.33 6.18 59.18
N ALA A 2 -48.46 7.52 59.04
CA ALA A 2 -47.73 8.51 58.21
C ALA A 2 -47.17 8.05 56.84
N GLN A 3 -47.70 8.49 55.67
CA GLN A 3 -47.75 9.84 55.07
C GLN A 3 -46.39 10.53 54.87
N GLN A 4 -46.05 10.82 53.60
CA GLN A 4 -45.74 12.14 52.99
C GLN A 4 -45.16 11.87 51.56
N ASN A 5 -45.90 12.04 50.46
CA ASN A 5 -46.35 13.26 49.77
C ASN A 5 -45.23 14.24 49.37
N THR A 6 -44.97 14.34 48.06
CA THR A 6 -44.68 15.63 47.40
C THR A 6 -45.39 15.70 46.04
N THR A 7 -46.25 16.70 45.95
CA THR A 7 -47.19 17.10 44.90
C THR A 7 -46.51 17.81 43.72
N PRO A 8 -47.05 17.74 42.50
CA PRO A 8 -46.85 18.76 41.46
C PRO A 8 -48.13 19.60 41.29
N THR A 9 -47.98 20.93 41.20
CA THR A 9 -49.05 21.95 41.15
C THR A 9 -48.37 23.20 40.54
N LEU A 10 -48.85 23.97 39.56
CA LEU A 10 -50.05 24.04 38.71
C LEU A 10 -49.70 25.09 37.61
N THR A 11 -50.10 24.83 36.34
CA THR A 11 -50.82 25.73 35.39
C THR A 11 -50.39 27.22 35.23
N ASN A 12 -50.38 27.85 34.05
CA ASN A 12 -51.48 27.96 33.09
C ASN A 12 -51.04 28.62 31.75
N LEU A 13 -51.66 28.13 30.66
CA LEU A 13 -52.19 28.81 29.46
C LEU A 13 -51.37 29.91 28.73
N ASN A 14 -51.13 29.68 27.44
CA ASN A 14 -51.84 30.43 26.39
C ASN A 14 -51.72 29.83 24.96
N SER A 15 -52.89 29.69 24.33
CA SER A 15 -53.27 29.77 22.90
C SER A 15 -52.40 29.17 21.78
N ALA A 16 -53.04 28.30 21.02
CA ALA A 16 -52.61 27.74 19.74
C ALA A 16 -52.53 28.78 18.61
N THR A 17 -51.58 28.60 17.69
CA THR A 17 -51.83 28.73 16.24
C THR A 17 -50.87 27.83 15.46
N SER A 18 -51.45 27.12 14.50
CA SER A 18 -50.86 26.19 13.53
C SER A 18 -49.71 26.76 12.70
N VAL A 19 -48.74 25.92 12.30
CA VAL A 19 -48.53 25.41 10.92
C VAL A 19 -47.13 24.75 10.79
N SER A 20 -47.18 23.43 10.53
CA SER A 20 -46.28 22.49 9.82
C SER A 20 -44.78 22.27 10.18
N PRO A 21 -44.29 21.02 10.04
CA PRO A 21 -43.00 20.55 10.54
C PRO A 21 -41.88 20.73 9.51
N LEU A 22 -40.70 21.15 9.97
CA LEU A 22 -39.46 21.07 9.21
C LEU A 22 -39.00 19.61 9.18
N ASP A 23 -39.28 18.94 8.06
CA ASP A 23 -38.65 17.67 7.72
C ASP A 23 -37.14 17.83 7.64
N ARG A 24 -36.46 16.95 8.39
CA ARG A 24 -35.04 16.66 8.25
C ARG A 24 -34.87 15.83 6.98
N GLU A 25 -34.43 16.46 5.90
CA GLU A 25 -33.80 15.72 4.80
C GLU A 25 -32.28 15.82 4.90
N SER A 26 -31.70 14.64 5.02
CA SER A 26 -30.29 14.33 4.86
C SER A 26 -29.71 14.90 3.57
N SER A 27 -28.48 15.41 3.65
CA SER A 27 -27.67 15.83 2.51
C SER A 27 -27.74 14.83 1.34
N PRO A 28 -28.22 15.24 0.16
CA PRO A 28 -28.09 14.41 -1.03
C PRO A 28 -26.62 14.43 -1.46
N LYS A 29 -26.11 13.23 -1.73
CA LYS A 29 -24.81 12.99 -2.33
C LYS A 29 -24.72 13.78 -3.64
N ASN A 30 -23.54 14.38 -3.86
CA ASN A 30 -23.15 15.00 -5.12
C ASN A 30 -23.24 13.97 -6.26
N ASP A 31 -24.37 13.92 -6.95
CA ASP A 31 -24.50 13.46 -8.32
C ASP A 31 -25.48 14.42 -9.01
N ILE A 32 -25.01 15.63 -9.30
CA ILE A 32 -25.71 16.54 -10.20
C ILE A 32 -25.36 16.07 -11.62
N SER A 33 -26.33 15.42 -12.26
CA SER A 33 -26.32 15.10 -13.68
C SER A 33 -26.12 16.39 -14.49
N CYS A 34 -24.88 16.66 -14.89
CA CYS A 34 -24.53 17.76 -15.80
C CYS A 34 -24.84 17.34 -17.24
N ALA A 35 -26.11 17.36 -17.64
CA ALA A 35 -26.54 17.50 -19.03
C ALA A 35 -28.08 17.48 -19.11
N VAL A 36 -28.68 18.66 -19.23
CA VAL A 36 -29.89 18.84 -20.04
C VAL A 36 -29.40 19.61 -21.27
N ASP A 37 -29.70 19.13 -22.47
CA ASP A 37 -29.43 19.77 -23.76
C ASP A 37 -27.96 19.89 -24.25
N GLY A 38 -27.07 18.96 -23.88
CA GLY A 38 -25.77 18.81 -24.57
C GLY A 38 -24.73 19.89 -24.26
N ILE A 39 -25.02 20.80 -23.34
CA ILE A 39 -24.16 21.89 -22.90
C ILE A 39 -23.55 21.55 -21.53
N LYS A 40 -22.22 21.63 -21.41
CA LYS A 40 -21.52 21.41 -20.14
C LYS A 40 -21.37 22.75 -19.42
N GLN A 41 -22.22 22.99 -18.43
CA GLN A 41 -22.12 24.21 -17.61
C GLN A 41 -20.77 24.25 -16.87
N SER A 42 -20.07 25.40 -16.92
CA SER A 42 -18.84 25.64 -16.15
C SER A 42 -19.07 25.38 -14.66
N LYS A 43 -18.09 24.80 -13.96
CA LYS A 43 -18.15 24.62 -12.50
C LYS A 43 -18.37 25.95 -11.77
N LYS A 44 -17.85 27.05 -12.32
CA LYS A 44 -18.08 28.43 -11.83
C LYS A 44 -19.55 28.80 -11.98
N ASN A 45 -20.14 28.60 -13.16
CA ASN A 45 -21.54 28.94 -13.44
C ASN A 45 -22.51 28.15 -12.55
N LEU A 46 -22.29 26.85 -12.37
CA LEU A 46 -23.07 26.00 -11.45
C LEU A 46 -22.97 26.48 -9.99
N PHE A 47 -21.77 26.90 -9.56
CA PHE A 47 -21.56 27.44 -8.22
C PHE A 47 -22.29 28.79 -8.03
N LEU A 48 -22.18 29.71 -8.99
CA LEU A 48 -22.85 31.02 -8.94
C LEU A 48 -24.39 30.89 -9.02
N ALA A 49 -24.93 29.87 -9.69
CA ALA A 49 -26.37 29.59 -9.76
C ALA A 49 -26.95 29.03 -8.43
N SER A 50 -26.10 28.53 -7.53
CA SER A 50 -26.56 27.92 -6.28
C SER A 50 -27.01 28.93 -5.21
N PHE A 51 -26.75 30.23 -5.43
CA PHE A 51 -27.05 31.29 -4.47
C PHE A 51 -28.38 31.98 -4.78
N LYS A 52 -29.10 32.36 -3.72
CA LYS A 52 -30.24 33.28 -3.78
C LYS A 52 -29.81 34.65 -3.26
N ALA A 53 -30.44 35.72 -3.76
CA ALA A 53 -30.23 37.06 -3.21
C ALA A 53 -30.61 37.12 -1.72
N GLY A 54 -29.82 37.85 -0.92
CA GLY A 54 -30.06 37.97 0.52
C GLY A 54 -28.80 38.16 1.35
N LYS A 55 -28.89 37.92 2.66
CA LYS A 55 -27.77 38.05 3.60
C LYS A 55 -26.98 36.74 3.69
N LEU A 56 -25.64 36.83 3.59
CA LEU A 56 -24.74 35.72 3.87
C LEU A 56 -24.22 35.80 5.31
N ARG A 57 -24.16 34.67 6.02
CA ARG A 57 -23.62 34.64 7.39
C ARG A 57 -22.12 34.94 7.37
N LYS A 58 -21.67 35.90 8.20
CA LYS A 58 -20.25 36.25 8.30
C LYS A 58 -19.36 35.04 8.62
N ASN A 59 -19.76 34.15 9.52
CA ASN A 59 -18.96 32.96 9.88
C ASN A 59 -18.82 31.90 8.75
N ALA A 60 -19.44 32.06 7.57
CA ALA A 60 -19.32 31.16 6.43
C ALA A 60 -17.98 31.31 5.66
N LYS A 61 -16.84 31.34 6.38
CA LYS A 61 -15.49 31.62 5.82
C LYS A 61 -15.15 30.74 4.60
N LYS A 62 -15.53 29.45 4.60
CA LYS A 62 -15.30 28.53 3.46
C LYS A 62 -16.06 28.93 2.19
N VAL A 63 -17.26 29.50 2.33
CA VAL A 63 -18.07 29.95 1.20
C VAL A 63 -17.52 31.27 0.67
N ILE A 64 -17.15 32.17 1.58
CA ILE A 64 -16.54 33.47 1.25
C ILE A 64 -15.20 33.27 0.52
N GLN A 65 -14.36 32.33 0.96
CA GLN A 65 -13.12 31.99 0.25
C GLN A 65 -13.39 31.54 -1.20
N LYS A 66 -14.37 30.65 -1.40
CA LYS A 66 -14.75 30.21 -2.76
C LYS A 66 -15.28 31.36 -3.61
N LEU A 67 -15.99 32.32 -3.02
CA LEU A 67 -16.43 33.52 -3.72
C LEU A 67 -15.24 34.42 -4.09
N LEU A 68 -14.26 34.58 -3.20
CA LEU A 68 -13.03 35.32 -3.48
C LEU A 68 -12.19 34.66 -4.59
N ASP A 69 -12.10 33.33 -4.59
CA ASP A 69 -11.38 32.56 -5.62
C ASP A 69 -12.06 32.70 -6.99
N CYS A 70 -13.39 32.76 -7.03
CA CYS A 70 -14.17 32.86 -8.25
C CYS A 70 -14.47 34.29 -8.71
N CYS A 71 -14.17 35.33 -7.93
CA CYS A 71 -14.47 36.71 -8.30
C CYS A 71 -13.52 37.22 -9.39
N ASP A 72 -14.07 37.96 -10.35
CA ASP A 72 -13.31 38.50 -11.48
C ASP A 72 -12.67 39.83 -11.11
N SER A 73 -13.36 40.66 -10.32
CA SER A 73 -12.81 41.88 -9.74
C SER A 73 -13.30 42.10 -8.31
N LEU A 74 -12.45 42.74 -7.52
CA LEU A 74 -12.69 43.12 -6.14
C LEU A 74 -12.50 44.63 -6.02
N ILE A 75 -13.56 45.35 -5.65
CA ILE A 75 -13.57 46.82 -5.66
C ILE A 75 -13.89 47.31 -4.26
N LEU A 76 -13.08 48.22 -3.73
CA LEU A 76 -13.34 48.97 -2.51
C LEU A 76 -14.05 50.28 -2.87
N LYS A 77 -15.19 50.51 -2.25
CA LYS A 77 -15.95 51.77 -2.33
C LYS A 77 -15.91 52.43 -0.97
N THR A 78 -15.35 53.63 -0.91
CA THR A 78 -15.27 54.41 0.33
C THR A 78 -16.05 55.70 0.20
N GLN A 79 -16.35 56.31 1.34
CA GLN A 79 -17.04 57.61 1.40
C GLN A 79 -16.19 58.61 2.18
N SER A 80 -16.27 59.89 1.81
CA SER A 80 -15.62 60.98 2.53
C SER A 80 -16.67 62.03 2.93
N MET A 81 -16.49 62.63 4.10
CA MET A 81 -17.39 63.66 4.60
C MET A 81 -16.96 65.03 4.08
N GLY A 82 -17.85 65.71 3.38
CA GLY A 82 -17.66 67.10 2.94
C GLY A 82 -17.80 68.10 4.08
N LEU A 83 -17.40 69.34 3.83
CA LEU A 83 -17.53 70.46 4.78
C LEU A 83 -19.00 70.84 5.06
N ASP A 84 -19.90 70.37 4.21
CA ASP A 84 -21.36 70.53 4.24
C ASP A 84 -22.08 69.38 4.99
N ASP A 85 -21.33 68.61 5.79
CA ASP A 85 -21.81 67.39 6.49
C ASP A 85 -22.48 66.36 5.56
N CYS A 86 -22.22 66.46 4.25
CA CYS A 86 -22.72 65.53 3.25
C CYS A 86 -21.65 64.47 2.92
N TRP A 87 -22.07 63.22 2.84
CA TRP A 87 -21.20 62.12 2.43
C TRP A 87 -21.06 62.09 0.92
N ASN A 88 -19.81 62.15 0.45
CA ASN A 88 -19.45 62.04 -0.95
C ASN A 88 -18.85 60.67 -1.21
N ALA A 89 -19.36 59.95 -2.21
CA ALA A 89 -18.79 58.68 -2.64
C ALA A 89 -17.44 58.94 -3.34
N ASN A 90 -16.38 58.28 -2.87
CA ASN A 90 -15.07 58.35 -3.51
C ASN A 90 -15.05 57.47 -4.77
N GLU A 91 -14.10 57.72 -5.67
CA GLU A 91 -13.90 56.86 -6.83
C GLU A 91 -13.59 55.42 -6.41
N PRO A 92 -14.29 54.40 -6.95
CA PRO A 92 -14.05 53.02 -6.58
C PRO A 92 -12.62 52.57 -6.94
N GLN A 93 -11.94 51.91 -6.02
CA GLN A 93 -10.57 51.45 -6.20
C GLN A 93 -10.50 49.92 -6.27
N GLU A 94 -9.67 49.38 -7.15
CA GLU A 94 -9.41 47.94 -7.17
C GLU A 94 -8.67 47.52 -5.89
N TYR A 95 -9.15 46.47 -5.24
CA TYR A 95 -8.64 46.02 -3.96
C TYR A 95 -7.88 44.70 -4.11
N ASP A 96 -6.71 44.63 -3.47
CA ASP A 96 -5.88 43.43 -3.50
C ASP A 96 -6.52 42.26 -2.73
N LYS A 97 -6.75 41.14 -3.42
CA LYS A 97 -7.32 39.91 -2.84
C LYS A 97 -6.47 39.38 -1.68
N ALA A 98 -5.16 39.61 -1.65
CA ALA A 98 -4.29 39.15 -0.57
C ALA A 98 -4.59 39.85 0.77
N LYS A 99 -5.06 41.10 0.73
CA LYS A 99 -5.41 41.90 1.93
C LYS A 99 -6.85 41.71 2.40
N PHE A 100 -7.64 40.94 1.66
CA PHE A 100 -9.06 40.71 1.96
C PHE A 100 -9.31 40.25 3.40
N TRP A 101 -8.57 39.25 3.87
CA TRP A 101 -8.79 38.67 5.19
C TRP A 101 -8.36 39.60 6.34
N GLU A 102 -7.36 40.47 6.11
CA GLU A 102 -6.94 41.47 7.09
C GLU A 102 -8.02 42.53 7.31
N TRP A 103 -8.61 43.04 6.22
CA TRP A 103 -9.76 43.94 6.27
C TRP A 103 -10.98 43.25 6.90
N TYR A 104 -11.28 42.03 6.45
CA TYR A 104 -12.40 41.24 6.93
C TYR A 104 -12.36 41.03 8.46
N GLU A 105 -11.19 40.77 9.03
CA GLU A 105 -11.02 40.56 10.47
C GLU A 105 -11.09 41.87 11.25
N SER A 106 -10.56 42.96 10.69
CA SER A 106 -10.62 44.31 11.27
C SER A 106 -12.06 44.82 11.41
N ASN A 107 -12.94 44.48 10.44
CA ASN A 107 -14.32 44.96 10.39
C ASN A 107 -15.36 43.91 10.83
N TYR A 108 -14.94 42.75 11.38
CA TYR A 108 -15.83 41.59 11.61
C TYR A 108 -17.00 41.84 12.58
N SER A 109 -16.86 42.78 13.53
CA SER A 109 -17.86 43.06 14.56
C SER A 109 -19.18 43.55 13.95
N GLU A 110 -19.10 44.58 13.10
CA GLU A 110 -20.25 45.32 12.56
C GLU A 110 -20.57 44.98 11.09
N MET A 111 -19.69 44.22 10.44
CA MET A 111 -19.81 43.90 9.02
C MET A 111 -21.04 43.06 8.66
N VAL A 112 -21.62 43.36 7.49
CA VAL A 112 -22.77 42.67 6.90
C VAL A 112 -22.46 42.30 5.45
N ILE A 113 -22.86 41.09 5.03
CA ILE A 113 -22.61 40.58 3.69
C ILE A 113 -23.93 40.39 2.93
N TYR A 114 -24.05 41.01 1.76
CA TYR A 114 -25.20 40.96 0.88
C TYR A 114 -24.86 40.29 -0.47
N LEU A 115 -25.74 39.40 -0.91
CA LEU A 115 -25.67 38.73 -2.20
C LEU A 115 -26.71 39.33 -3.14
N LYS A 116 -26.32 39.74 -4.35
CA LYS A 116 -27.25 40.19 -5.40
C LYS A 116 -27.15 39.28 -6.62
N THR A 117 -28.27 38.70 -7.00
CA THR A 117 -28.39 37.83 -8.17
C THR A 117 -28.99 38.60 -9.35
N ARG A 118 -28.52 38.32 -10.56
CA ARG A 118 -29.07 38.81 -11.83
C ARG A 118 -29.24 37.60 -12.75
N ASP A 119 -30.40 37.48 -13.39
CA ASP A 119 -30.71 36.40 -14.33
C ASP A 119 -30.50 34.98 -13.76
N GLY A 120 -30.75 34.81 -12.45
CA GLY A 120 -30.60 33.53 -11.74
C GLY A 120 -29.17 33.19 -11.29
N PHE A 121 -28.18 34.03 -11.59
CA PHE A 121 -26.79 33.87 -11.17
C PHE A 121 -26.36 34.94 -10.18
N LEU A 122 -25.44 34.61 -9.28
CA LEU A 122 -24.81 35.58 -8.40
C LEU A 122 -23.98 36.58 -9.23
N SER A 123 -24.39 37.85 -9.22
CA SER A 123 -23.76 38.92 -10.01
C SER A 123 -22.77 39.76 -9.20
N LYS A 124 -23.08 39.99 -7.92
CA LYS A 124 -22.20 40.69 -6.99
C LYS A 124 -22.42 40.28 -5.54
N VAL A 125 -21.34 40.36 -4.76
CA VAL A 125 -21.34 40.24 -3.30
C VAL A 125 -20.86 41.57 -2.74
N GLU A 126 -21.67 42.22 -1.90
CA GLU A 126 -21.32 43.47 -1.22
C GLU A 126 -21.05 43.16 0.26
N ILE A 127 -19.86 43.49 0.73
CA ILE A 127 -19.44 43.33 2.12
C ILE A 127 -19.27 44.73 2.71
N CYS A 128 -20.24 45.14 3.52
CA CYS A 128 -20.28 46.44 4.16
C CYS A 128 -19.61 46.34 5.53
N ASP A 129 -18.74 47.27 5.88
CA ASP A 129 -18.10 47.31 7.21
C ASP A 129 -19.10 47.58 8.37
N CYS A 130 -20.22 48.26 8.08
CA CYS A 130 -21.30 48.50 9.02
C CYS A 130 -22.69 48.44 8.33
N ILE A 131 -23.76 48.52 9.12
CA ILE A 131 -25.16 48.44 8.62
C ILE A 131 -25.69 49.77 8.08
N TYR A 132 -24.94 50.86 8.26
CA TYR A 132 -25.39 52.21 7.91
C TYR A 132 -25.07 52.55 6.45
N HIS A 133 -25.72 53.59 5.93
CA HIS A 133 -25.56 54.00 4.52
C HIS A 133 -24.17 54.58 4.21
N PHE A 134 -23.39 54.93 5.24
CA PHE A 134 -22.06 55.52 5.15
C PHE A 134 -20.91 54.49 5.28
N SER A 135 -21.17 53.22 4.94
CA SER A 135 -20.18 52.14 5.03
C SER A 135 -19.10 52.21 3.95
N ASP A 136 -17.91 51.71 4.30
CA ASP A 136 -16.91 51.29 3.32
C ASP A 136 -17.26 49.86 2.85
N ASP A 137 -17.48 49.72 1.55
CA ASP A 137 -18.02 48.51 0.94
C ASP A 137 -16.98 47.83 0.07
N LEU A 138 -16.72 46.55 0.35
CA LEU A 138 -15.94 45.68 -0.52
C LEU A 138 -16.87 44.87 -1.43
N VAL A 139 -16.78 45.10 -2.74
CA VAL A 139 -17.68 44.54 -3.73
C VAL A 139 -16.96 43.54 -4.63
N MET A 140 -17.39 42.27 -4.60
CA MET A 140 -16.95 41.25 -5.55
C MET A 140 -17.89 41.24 -6.75
N HIS A 141 -17.32 41.23 -7.96
CA HIS A 141 -18.06 41.08 -9.21
C HIS A 141 -17.77 39.74 -9.87
N PHE A 142 -18.80 39.17 -10.52
CA PHE A 142 -18.73 37.87 -11.18
C PHE A 142 -19.28 37.96 -12.61
N SER A 143 -18.54 37.41 -13.57
CA SER A 143 -18.96 37.15 -14.94
C SER A 143 -19.19 35.66 -15.16
N ILE A 144 -20.14 35.35 -16.05
CA ILE A 144 -20.48 33.99 -16.47
C ILE A 144 -19.46 33.55 -17.52
N ASP A 145 -18.88 32.37 -17.36
CA ASP A 145 -17.95 31.81 -18.36
C ASP A 145 -18.71 31.39 -19.62
N GLN A 146 -18.12 31.59 -20.80
CA GLN A 146 -18.65 31.08 -22.07
C GLN A 146 -18.63 29.55 -22.07
N GLU A 147 -19.70 28.94 -22.57
CA GLU A 147 -19.89 27.48 -22.55
C GLU A 147 -18.95 26.80 -23.56
N GLU A 148 -18.05 25.94 -23.08
CA GLU A 148 -17.21 25.12 -23.94
C GLU A 148 -18.02 23.96 -24.56
N PRO A 149 -17.81 23.63 -25.85
CA PRO A 149 -18.50 22.50 -26.48
C PRO A 149 -18.16 21.19 -25.75
N ALA A 150 -19.21 20.47 -25.33
CA ALA A 150 -19.04 19.19 -24.65
C ALA A 150 -18.32 18.18 -25.57
N LYS A 151 -17.42 17.37 -24.99
CA LYS A 151 -16.77 16.26 -25.71
C LYS A 151 -17.84 15.35 -26.34
N PRO A 152 -17.68 14.92 -27.61
CA PRO A 152 -18.67 14.10 -28.29
C PRO A 152 -18.87 12.78 -27.52
N LYS A 153 -20.13 12.49 -27.18
CA LYS A 153 -20.52 11.19 -26.63
C LYS A 153 -20.70 10.23 -27.80
N VAL A 154 -19.78 9.28 -27.94
CA VAL A 154 -19.90 8.18 -28.92
C VAL A 154 -20.81 7.10 -28.38
N SER A 155 -21.70 6.59 -29.23
CA SER A 155 -22.60 5.47 -28.89
C SER A 155 -21.85 4.13 -28.97
N PHE A 156 -22.37 3.11 -28.29
CA PHE A 156 -21.79 1.76 -28.34
C PHE A 156 -21.69 1.22 -29.77
N ALA A 157 -22.69 1.50 -30.62
CA ALA A 157 -22.67 1.11 -32.03
C ALA A 157 -21.53 1.78 -32.81
N GLN A 158 -21.29 3.08 -32.58
CA GLN A 158 -20.19 3.82 -33.20
C GLN A 158 -18.82 3.31 -32.74
N VAL A 159 -18.71 2.86 -31.48
CA VAL A 159 -17.49 2.23 -30.96
C VAL A 159 -17.25 0.87 -31.62
N CYS A 160 -18.28 0.04 -31.79
CA CYS A 160 -18.17 -1.24 -32.49
C CYS A 160 -17.77 -1.07 -33.96
N GLU A 161 -18.34 -0.09 -34.64
CA GLU A 161 -18.01 0.21 -36.04
C GLU A 161 -16.57 0.74 -36.18
N ALA A 162 -16.14 1.63 -35.28
CA ALA A 162 -14.76 2.11 -35.24
C ALA A 162 -13.76 0.98 -34.97
N LEU A 163 -14.06 0.06 -34.05
CA LEU A 163 -13.24 -1.13 -33.80
C LEU A 163 -13.15 -2.04 -35.04
N ALA A 164 -14.27 -2.24 -35.76
CA ALA A 164 -14.29 -2.99 -37.01
C ALA A 164 -13.49 -2.31 -38.14
N GLN A 165 -13.41 -0.99 -38.12
CA GLN A 165 -12.59 -0.17 -39.03
C GLN A 165 -11.12 -0.09 -38.61
N GLY A 166 -10.70 -0.80 -37.55
CA GLY A 166 -9.31 -0.89 -37.11
C GLY A 166 -8.85 0.21 -36.15
N TYR A 167 -9.76 1.04 -35.63
CA TYR A 167 -9.42 1.98 -34.54
C TYR A 167 -9.22 1.21 -33.23
N ILE A 168 -8.02 1.28 -32.65
CA ILE A 168 -7.70 0.61 -31.38
C ILE A 168 -8.19 1.45 -30.21
N SER A 169 -9.00 0.85 -29.33
CA SER A 169 -9.45 1.48 -28.08
C SER A 169 -8.25 1.81 -27.16
N PRO A 170 -8.15 3.02 -26.60
CA PRO A 170 -7.08 3.38 -25.64
C PRO A 170 -7.06 2.53 -24.36
N LEU A 171 -8.13 1.76 -24.10
CA LEU A 171 -8.31 0.95 -22.91
C LEU A 171 -8.03 -0.55 -23.15
N ASN A 172 -7.97 -1.01 -24.40
CA ASN A 172 -7.54 -2.37 -24.75
C ASN A 172 -6.09 -2.35 -25.23
N HIS A 173 -5.18 -2.02 -24.33
CA HIS A 173 -3.78 -2.38 -24.49
C HIS A 173 -3.62 -3.84 -24.01
N ASP A 174 -4.02 -4.80 -24.84
CA ASP A 174 -3.52 -6.19 -24.75
C ASP A 174 -2.31 -6.42 -25.67
N GLY A 175 -1.92 -5.40 -26.44
CA GLY A 175 -0.65 -5.39 -27.12
C GLY A 175 0.45 -5.32 -26.08
N LYS A 176 1.18 -6.41 -25.83
CA LYS A 176 2.59 -6.28 -25.48
C LYS A 176 3.22 -5.36 -26.53
N TYR A 177 3.28 -4.06 -26.26
CA TYR A 177 4.44 -3.34 -26.74
C TYR A 177 5.60 -4.12 -26.10
N PRO A 178 6.60 -4.56 -26.87
CA PRO A 178 7.90 -4.49 -26.28
C PRO A 178 7.94 -3.05 -25.74
N SER A 179 8.01 -2.87 -24.41
CA SER A 179 8.81 -1.73 -23.97
C SER A 179 10.02 -1.76 -24.89
N PRO A 180 10.42 -0.65 -25.54
CA PRO A 180 11.78 -0.63 -26.05
C PRO A 180 12.58 -1.17 -24.87
N ASP A 181 13.14 -2.39 -25.02
CA ASP A 181 13.93 -3.03 -23.98
C ASP A 181 14.74 -1.88 -23.47
N PRO A 182 14.55 -1.43 -22.20
CA PRO A 182 15.18 -0.20 -21.74
C PRO A 182 16.59 -0.38 -22.19
N GLU A 183 17.02 0.45 -23.16
CA GLU A 183 18.16 0.12 -24.01
C GLU A 183 19.16 -0.48 -23.05
N LYS A 184 19.59 -1.74 -23.30
CA LYS A 184 20.63 -2.34 -22.49
C LYS A 184 21.79 -1.36 -22.60
N ASN A 185 21.79 -0.39 -21.71
CA ASN A 185 22.84 0.53 -21.43
C ASN A 185 23.82 -0.47 -20.85
N ASN A 186 24.67 -0.98 -21.72
CA ASN A 186 25.75 -1.90 -21.39
C ASN A 186 26.81 -1.19 -20.51
N SER A 187 26.37 -0.20 -19.73
CA SER A 187 27.09 0.65 -18.80
C SER A 187 26.25 0.97 -17.56
N ASP A 188 25.10 0.30 -17.32
CA ASP A 188 24.37 0.44 -16.05
C ASP A 188 25.18 -0.23 -14.93
N ASP A 189 26.10 0.53 -14.36
CA ASP A 189 26.98 0.23 -13.23
C ASP A 189 26.17 0.14 -11.91
N SER A 190 24.90 -0.26 -12.01
CA SER A 190 23.97 -0.36 -10.89
C SER A 190 24.21 -1.65 -10.13
N ARG A 191 23.98 -1.58 -8.80
CA ARG A 191 24.14 -2.74 -7.90
C ARG A 191 23.34 -3.95 -8.39
N ARG A 192 22.21 -3.76 -9.06
CA ARG A 192 21.40 -4.86 -9.61
C ARG A 192 22.18 -5.75 -10.57
N VAL A 193 22.93 -5.16 -11.49
CA VAL A 193 23.60 -5.86 -12.59
C VAL A 193 24.88 -6.54 -12.10
N VAL A 194 25.67 -5.83 -11.29
CA VAL A 194 26.99 -6.29 -10.85
C VAL A 194 26.90 -7.25 -9.66
N SER A 195 26.03 -6.95 -8.70
CA SER A 195 26.11 -7.55 -7.37
C SER A 195 25.36 -8.87 -7.23
N PHE A 196 24.21 -9.04 -7.89
CA PHE A 196 23.29 -10.14 -7.58
C PHE A 196 23.59 -11.46 -8.30
N GLY A 197 24.33 -11.42 -9.42
CA GLY A 197 24.71 -12.61 -10.19
C GLY A 197 23.50 -13.45 -10.65
N ASP A 198 23.74 -14.72 -10.97
CA ASP A 198 22.67 -15.66 -11.32
C ASP A 198 22.01 -16.25 -10.07
N TYR A 199 20.96 -15.57 -9.61
CA TYR A 199 20.19 -15.98 -8.44
C TYR A 199 19.54 -17.36 -8.63
N GLN A 200 19.01 -17.68 -9.81
CA GLN A 200 18.28 -18.92 -10.06
C GLN A 200 19.22 -20.11 -10.04
N ALA A 201 20.34 -20.03 -10.76
CA ALA A 201 21.37 -21.08 -10.76
C ALA A 201 21.86 -21.39 -9.34
N ARG A 202 21.99 -20.38 -8.47
CA ARG A 202 22.39 -20.57 -7.08
C ARG A 202 21.33 -21.28 -6.23
N ILE A 203 20.05 -21.01 -6.47
CA ILE A 203 18.95 -21.71 -5.80
C ILE A 203 18.89 -23.16 -6.27
N GLU A 204 19.01 -23.39 -7.57
CA GLU A 204 19.04 -24.72 -8.19
C GLU A 204 20.21 -25.55 -7.70
N SER A 205 21.43 -25.03 -7.76
CA SER A 205 22.64 -25.71 -7.26
C SER A 205 22.52 -26.06 -5.78
N LYS A 206 21.92 -25.18 -4.96
CA LYS A 206 21.68 -25.47 -3.54
C LYS A 206 20.65 -26.59 -3.36
N LYS A 207 19.60 -26.62 -4.18
CA LYS A 207 18.58 -27.67 -4.16
C LYS A 207 19.18 -29.01 -4.60
N GLU A 208 19.94 -29.01 -5.68
CA GLU A 208 20.66 -30.18 -6.20
C GLU A 208 21.61 -30.75 -5.14
N ARG A 209 22.44 -29.92 -4.50
CA ARG A 209 23.32 -30.36 -3.42
C ARG A 209 22.58 -31.05 -2.27
N PHE A 210 21.42 -30.56 -1.88
CA PHE A 210 20.62 -31.22 -0.84
C PHE A 210 19.96 -32.51 -1.36
N SER A 211 19.54 -32.55 -2.61
CA SER A 211 19.04 -33.75 -3.27
C SER A 211 20.11 -34.85 -3.30
N GLU A 212 21.34 -34.52 -3.71
CA GLU A 212 22.47 -35.46 -3.70
C GLU A 212 22.78 -36.00 -2.30
N LEU A 213 22.79 -35.12 -1.28
CA LEU A 213 23.00 -35.52 0.11
C LEU A 213 21.88 -36.44 0.62
N SER A 214 20.63 -36.17 0.22
CA SER A 214 19.49 -37.04 0.52
C SER A 214 19.67 -38.41 -0.14
N ASN A 215 19.92 -38.46 -1.45
CA ASN A 215 20.13 -39.70 -2.21
C ASN A 215 21.28 -40.54 -1.63
N LYS A 216 22.39 -39.90 -1.24
CA LYS A 216 23.49 -40.60 -0.58
C LYS A 216 23.06 -41.22 0.75
N ALA A 217 22.33 -40.48 1.58
CA ALA A 217 21.81 -40.99 2.85
C ALA A 217 20.76 -42.10 2.64
N GLN A 218 19.94 -42.00 1.59
CA GLN A 218 18.99 -43.03 1.20
C GLN A 218 19.70 -44.33 0.80
N ASN A 219 20.76 -44.23 0.00
CA ASN A 219 21.58 -45.38 -0.36
C ASN A 219 22.23 -46.02 0.87
N GLU A 220 22.77 -45.21 1.79
CA GLU A 220 23.30 -45.70 3.08
C GLU A 220 22.21 -46.44 3.89
N SER A 221 21.00 -45.89 3.98
CA SER A 221 19.85 -46.51 4.64
C SER A 221 19.52 -47.89 4.05
N VAL A 222 19.38 -47.96 2.72
CA VAL A 222 19.06 -49.21 2.01
C VAL A 222 20.16 -50.26 2.23
N LEU A 223 21.44 -49.87 2.18
CA LEU A 223 22.56 -50.78 2.41
C LEU A 223 22.55 -51.37 3.83
N PHE A 224 22.35 -50.54 4.86
CA PHE A 224 22.27 -51.04 6.24
C PHE A 224 21.03 -51.89 6.49
N TYR A 225 19.90 -51.53 5.89
CA TYR A 225 18.67 -52.32 5.96
C TYR A 225 18.84 -53.69 5.30
N GLN A 226 19.43 -53.74 4.10
CA GLN A 226 19.73 -54.99 3.40
C GLN A 226 20.68 -55.86 4.21
N ALA A 227 21.78 -55.31 4.74
CA ALA A 227 22.72 -56.05 5.59
C ALA A 227 22.06 -56.61 6.86
N SER A 228 21.16 -55.84 7.49
CA SER A 228 20.36 -56.30 8.63
C SER A 228 19.41 -57.42 8.22
N LYS A 229 18.70 -57.27 7.09
CA LYS A 229 17.74 -58.24 6.56
C LYS A 229 18.40 -59.55 6.16
N ASP A 230 19.55 -59.50 5.50
CA ASP A 230 20.33 -60.66 5.08
C ASP A 230 20.89 -61.44 6.27
N ARG A 231 21.31 -60.73 7.34
CA ARG A 231 21.72 -61.39 8.59
C ARG A 231 20.52 -62.02 9.31
N ALA A 232 19.37 -61.35 9.30
CA ALA A 232 18.15 -61.83 9.94
C ALA A 232 17.55 -63.03 9.21
N SER A 233 17.63 -63.10 7.87
CA SER A 233 17.08 -64.20 7.08
C SER A 233 17.77 -65.54 7.32
N LEU A 234 19.01 -65.52 7.82
CA LEU A 234 19.75 -66.72 8.24
C LEU A 234 19.26 -67.30 9.57
N ILE A 235 18.43 -66.57 10.33
CA ILE A 235 17.87 -67.00 11.61
C ILE A 235 16.42 -67.46 11.38
N PRO A 236 16.09 -68.75 11.64
CA PRO A 236 14.72 -69.23 11.58
C PRO A 236 13.77 -68.39 12.46
N PHE A 237 12.63 -68.03 11.89
CA PHE A 237 11.65 -67.20 12.59
C PHE A 237 11.13 -67.90 13.85
N GLY A 238 11.13 -67.18 14.98
CA GLY A 238 10.66 -67.69 16.27
C GLY A 238 11.66 -68.51 17.08
N GLN A 239 12.90 -68.71 16.60
CA GLN A 239 13.94 -69.41 17.37
C GLN A 239 14.40 -68.60 18.60
N PRO A 240 14.24 -69.10 19.84
CA PRO A 240 14.74 -68.41 21.02
C PRO A 240 16.27 -68.52 21.14
N ILE A 241 16.88 -67.56 21.83
CA ILE A 241 18.31 -67.66 22.19
C ILE A 241 18.44 -68.75 23.27
N LEU A 242 19.13 -69.83 22.95
CA LEU A 242 19.39 -70.94 23.87
C LEU A 242 20.44 -70.54 24.91
N VAL A 243 19.99 -70.22 26.13
CA VAL A 243 20.85 -69.83 27.25
C VAL A 243 21.65 -71.04 27.76
N GLY A 244 22.97 -70.89 27.91
CA GLY A 244 23.89 -71.96 28.32
C GLY A 244 24.38 -72.88 27.20
N HIS A 245 23.91 -72.72 25.97
CA HIS A 245 24.35 -73.53 24.82
C HIS A 245 25.60 -72.93 24.16
N HIS A 246 26.45 -73.73 23.50
CA HIS A 246 27.68 -73.24 22.87
C HIS A 246 27.46 -72.15 21.80
N SER A 247 26.24 -72.06 21.23
CA SER A 247 25.85 -71.10 20.19
C SER A 247 25.31 -69.77 20.73
N GLU A 248 25.04 -69.68 22.04
CA GLU A 248 24.44 -68.53 22.72
C GLU A 248 25.18 -67.22 22.41
N LYS A 249 26.52 -67.24 22.54
CA LYS A 249 27.36 -66.06 22.29
C LYS A 249 27.25 -65.56 20.84
N ARG A 250 27.13 -66.47 19.87
CA ARG A 250 26.97 -66.12 18.46
C ARG A 250 25.59 -65.53 18.20
N ALA A 251 24.54 -66.18 18.72
CA ALA A 251 23.16 -65.72 18.59
C ALA A 251 22.96 -64.30 19.17
N ARG A 252 23.50 -64.01 20.36
CA ARG A 252 23.46 -62.66 20.94
C ARG A 252 24.19 -61.64 20.07
N LYS A 253 25.39 -61.97 19.60
CA LYS A 253 26.17 -61.07 18.75
C LYS A 253 25.49 -60.78 17.41
N ASP A 254 24.83 -61.78 16.81
CA ASP A 254 24.09 -61.58 15.58
C ASP A 254 22.83 -60.73 15.81
N ALA A 255 22.09 -60.96 16.89
CA ALA A 255 20.96 -60.10 17.29
C ALA A 255 21.40 -58.64 17.52
N GLU A 256 22.51 -58.42 18.24
CA GLU A 256 23.09 -57.08 18.45
C GLU A 256 23.50 -56.41 17.14
N ARG A 257 24.05 -57.17 16.18
CA ARG A 257 24.43 -56.64 14.86
C ARG A 257 23.21 -56.27 14.03
N ILE A 258 22.19 -57.12 13.98
CA ILE A 258 20.90 -56.84 13.32
C ILE A 258 20.32 -55.54 13.90
N TRP A 259 20.23 -55.45 15.23
CA TRP A 259 19.69 -54.27 15.91
C TRP A 259 20.49 -53.00 15.57
N ARG A 260 21.83 -53.09 15.61
CA ARG A 260 22.70 -51.95 15.32
C ARG A 260 22.60 -51.49 13.86
N ASP A 261 22.61 -52.42 12.91
CA ASP A 261 22.54 -52.07 11.49
C ASP A 261 21.14 -51.55 11.12
N MET A 262 20.07 -52.09 11.71
CA MET A 262 18.73 -51.51 11.62
C MET A 262 18.67 -50.10 12.23
N GLY A 263 19.28 -49.87 13.40
CA GLY A 263 19.35 -48.54 13.98
C GLY A 263 20.09 -47.54 13.08
N LYS A 264 21.18 -47.95 12.44
CA LYS A 264 21.88 -47.13 11.45
C LYS A 264 21.03 -46.86 10.20
N SER A 265 20.26 -47.85 9.70
CA SER A 265 19.39 -47.63 8.54
C SER A 265 18.32 -46.60 8.86
N VAL A 266 17.69 -46.69 10.03
CA VAL A 266 16.69 -45.70 10.48
C VAL A 266 17.31 -44.31 10.57
N HIS A 267 18.47 -44.14 11.21
CA HIS A 267 19.13 -42.83 11.29
C HIS A 267 19.56 -42.28 9.92
N ALA A 268 19.99 -43.14 9.00
CA ALA A 268 20.31 -42.75 7.64
C ALA A 268 19.04 -42.32 6.86
N GLN A 269 17.91 -42.99 7.10
CA GLN A 269 16.61 -42.59 6.55
C GLN A 269 16.17 -41.22 7.08
N GLU A 270 16.18 -41.01 8.40
CA GLU A 270 15.86 -39.70 9.01
C GLU A 270 16.74 -38.58 8.44
N LYS A 271 18.02 -38.88 8.19
CA LYS A 271 18.97 -37.95 7.56
C LYS A 271 18.59 -37.68 6.10
N ALA A 272 18.16 -38.68 5.34
CA ALA A 272 17.67 -38.51 3.97
C ALA A 272 16.43 -37.60 3.96
N ASP A 273 15.41 -37.93 4.74
CA ASP A 273 14.16 -37.16 4.87
C ASP A 273 14.44 -35.70 5.27
N HIS A 274 15.39 -35.47 6.18
CA HIS A 274 15.79 -34.13 6.58
C HIS A 274 16.41 -33.32 5.42
N TYR A 275 17.26 -33.93 4.58
CA TYR A 275 17.84 -33.25 3.43
C TYR A 275 16.85 -33.08 2.28
N GLU A 276 15.95 -34.03 2.08
CA GLU A 276 14.83 -33.91 1.14
C GLU A 276 13.92 -32.75 1.54
N ASN A 277 13.51 -32.68 2.80
CA ASN A 277 12.75 -31.56 3.34
C ASN A 277 13.48 -30.23 3.15
N LYS A 278 14.82 -30.20 3.29
CA LYS A 278 15.60 -29.01 2.97
C LYS A 278 15.57 -28.67 1.50
N ALA A 279 15.71 -29.64 0.60
CA ALA A 279 15.63 -29.41 -0.85
C ALA A 279 14.26 -28.86 -1.26
N ASN A 280 13.17 -29.41 -0.70
CA ASN A 280 11.80 -28.97 -0.97
C ASN A 280 11.51 -27.55 -0.45
N ASN A 281 12.17 -27.14 0.64
CA ASN A 281 12.01 -25.81 1.23
C ASN A 281 12.94 -24.75 0.62
N VAL A 282 13.92 -25.13 -0.21
CA VAL A 282 14.77 -24.17 -0.93
C VAL A 282 13.92 -23.44 -1.98
N GLY A 283 13.89 -22.11 -1.91
CA GLY A 283 13.08 -21.27 -2.80
C GLY A 283 11.64 -21.02 -2.31
N SER A 284 11.16 -21.76 -1.31
CA SER A 284 9.84 -21.56 -0.69
C SER A 284 9.79 -20.35 0.25
N ALA A 285 10.95 -19.77 0.58
CA ALA A 285 11.01 -18.49 1.26
C ALA A 285 10.41 -17.40 0.35
N GLY A 286 9.68 -16.45 0.93
CA GLY A 286 9.11 -15.34 0.16
C GLY A 286 10.17 -14.58 -0.66
N ILE A 287 9.70 -13.72 -1.57
CA ILE A 287 10.54 -13.00 -2.55
C ILE A 287 11.83 -12.49 -1.90
N ALA A 288 12.99 -12.95 -2.37
CA ALA A 288 14.29 -12.62 -1.81
C ALA A 288 14.73 -11.22 -2.24
N SER A 289 15.42 -10.48 -1.38
CA SER A 289 15.92 -9.13 -1.70
C SER A 289 17.09 -9.12 -2.69
N ASP A 290 17.77 -10.26 -2.84
CA ASP A 290 18.91 -10.48 -3.73
C ASP A 290 18.52 -11.16 -5.05
N ASP A 291 17.21 -11.32 -5.31
CA ASP A 291 16.70 -11.72 -6.62
C ASP A 291 16.68 -10.47 -7.54
N PRO A 292 17.33 -10.49 -8.72
CA PRO A 292 17.32 -9.37 -9.65
C PRO A 292 15.91 -9.00 -10.14
N GLU A 293 14.94 -9.91 -10.04
CA GLU A 293 13.53 -9.69 -10.39
C GLU A 293 12.64 -9.38 -9.18
N ALA A 294 13.21 -9.25 -7.98
CA ALA A 294 12.45 -9.06 -6.74
C ALA A 294 11.45 -7.90 -6.81
N VAL A 295 11.86 -6.78 -7.42
CA VAL A 295 11.03 -5.59 -7.58
C VAL A 295 9.81 -5.88 -8.47
N SER A 296 9.99 -6.62 -9.58
CA SER A 296 8.89 -7.00 -10.48
C SER A 296 7.88 -7.89 -9.76
N LYS A 297 8.37 -8.95 -9.10
CA LYS A 297 7.53 -9.89 -8.33
C LYS A 297 6.78 -9.20 -7.20
N LEU A 298 7.41 -8.21 -6.54
CA LEU A 298 6.76 -7.41 -5.50
C LEU A 298 5.69 -6.47 -6.06
N LYS A 299 5.89 -5.88 -7.25
CA LYS A 299 4.88 -5.05 -7.93
C LYS A 299 3.66 -5.88 -8.34
N GLU A 300 3.86 -7.07 -8.90
CA GLU A 300 2.78 -8.01 -9.21
C GLU A 300 1.98 -8.40 -7.96
N LYS A 301 2.70 -8.73 -6.87
CA LYS A 301 2.08 -9.03 -5.57
C LYS A 301 1.30 -7.83 -5.02
N LEU A 302 1.82 -6.62 -5.17
CA LEU A 302 1.16 -5.39 -4.75
C LEU A 302 -0.17 -5.20 -5.49
N LEU A 303 -0.16 -5.37 -6.81
CA LEU A 303 -1.37 -5.28 -7.65
C LEU A 303 -2.41 -6.32 -7.21
N SER A 304 -2.00 -7.57 -6.99
CA SER A 304 -2.89 -8.63 -6.50
C SER A 304 -3.55 -8.26 -5.17
N LEU A 305 -2.79 -7.71 -4.21
CA LEU A 305 -3.32 -7.29 -2.92
C LEU A 305 -4.25 -6.08 -3.03
N GLN A 306 -3.96 -5.13 -3.94
CA GLN A 306 -4.82 -3.99 -4.23
C GLN A 306 -6.14 -4.43 -4.85
N ASN A 307 -6.10 -5.32 -5.83
CA ASN A 307 -7.31 -5.90 -6.45
C ASN A 307 -8.15 -6.64 -5.40
N SER A 308 -7.52 -7.48 -4.58
CA SER A 308 -8.19 -8.16 -3.47
C SER A 308 -8.85 -7.16 -2.50
N GLN A 309 -8.19 -6.04 -2.21
CA GLN A 309 -8.73 -4.99 -1.34
C GLN A 309 -9.99 -4.34 -1.94
N GLU A 310 -9.97 -4.05 -3.24
CA GLU A 310 -11.10 -3.45 -3.95
C GLU A 310 -12.28 -4.41 -4.01
N VAL A 311 -12.02 -5.69 -4.32
CA VAL A 311 -13.02 -6.77 -4.30
C VAL A 311 -13.68 -6.90 -2.93
N MET A 312 -12.89 -6.93 -1.85
CA MET A 312 -13.47 -7.01 -0.50
C MET A 312 -14.32 -5.79 -0.16
N LYS A 313 -13.92 -4.59 -0.61
CA LYS A 313 -14.67 -3.35 -0.37
C LYS A 313 -15.96 -3.28 -1.18
N SER A 314 -15.94 -3.66 -2.46
CA SER A 314 -17.12 -3.67 -3.31
C SER A 314 -18.16 -4.64 -2.78
N ILE A 315 -17.73 -5.86 -2.41
CA ILE A 315 -18.61 -6.89 -1.84
C ILE A 315 -19.21 -6.42 -0.52
N ASN A 316 -18.40 -5.91 0.42
CA ASN A 316 -18.91 -5.39 1.68
C ASN A 316 -19.86 -4.19 1.50
N LYS A 317 -19.68 -3.39 0.44
CA LYS A 317 -20.60 -2.29 0.12
C LYS A 317 -21.95 -2.83 -0.35
N VAL A 318 -21.96 -3.85 -1.21
CA VAL A 318 -23.17 -4.50 -1.70
C VAL A 318 -23.91 -5.24 -0.59
N ILE A 319 -23.20 -5.97 0.26
CA ILE A 319 -23.80 -6.69 1.40
C ILE A 319 -24.50 -5.74 2.38
N ARG A 320 -23.94 -4.53 2.60
CA ARG A 320 -24.55 -3.51 3.47
C ARG A 320 -25.74 -2.77 2.85
N SER A 321 -26.02 -2.98 1.56
CA SER A 321 -27.13 -2.28 0.90
C SER A 321 -28.46 -2.98 1.18
N HIS A 322 -29.45 -2.21 1.65
CA HIS A 322 -30.77 -2.74 2.01
C HIS A 322 -31.72 -2.89 0.82
N ASN A 323 -31.35 -2.35 -0.34
CA ASN A 323 -32.19 -2.31 -1.53
C ASN A 323 -31.99 -3.51 -2.47
N LEU A 324 -31.05 -4.41 -2.17
CA LEU A 324 -30.77 -5.60 -2.97
C LEU A 324 -31.21 -6.85 -2.22
N THR A 325 -31.81 -7.80 -2.96
CA THR A 325 -32.14 -9.13 -2.45
C THR A 325 -30.87 -9.94 -2.23
N ASP A 326 -30.98 -11.06 -1.52
CA ASP A 326 -29.82 -11.92 -1.26
C ASP A 326 -29.39 -12.65 -2.53
N GLU A 327 -30.34 -12.98 -3.42
CA GLU A 327 -30.09 -13.49 -4.77
C GLU A 327 -29.31 -12.47 -5.62
N ASP A 328 -29.72 -11.19 -5.64
CA ASP A 328 -29.02 -10.15 -6.40
C ASP A 328 -27.57 -9.95 -5.92
N LYS A 329 -27.34 -10.07 -4.60
CA LYS A 329 -25.99 -9.97 -4.01
C LYS A 329 -25.11 -11.14 -4.46
N ILE A 330 -25.67 -12.35 -4.53
CA ILE A 330 -24.97 -13.54 -5.03
C ILE A 330 -24.66 -13.36 -6.51
N GLU A 331 -25.62 -12.94 -7.31
CA GLU A 331 -25.43 -12.68 -8.74
C GLU A 331 -24.32 -11.64 -8.98
N PHE A 332 -24.33 -10.54 -8.22
CA PHE A 332 -23.26 -9.53 -8.28
C PHE A 332 -21.87 -10.13 -8.03
N MET A 333 -21.72 -10.97 -7.00
CA MET A 333 -20.45 -11.61 -6.65
C MET A 333 -19.97 -12.57 -7.75
N VAL A 334 -20.88 -13.36 -8.32
CA VAL A 334 -20.58 -14.35 -9.36
C VAL A 334 -20.22 -13.66 -10.68
N HIS A 335 -21.03 -12.68 -11.14
CA HIS A 335 -20.81 -12.04 -12.44
C HIS A 335 -19.65 -11.04 -12.43
N THR A 336 -19.56 -10.20 -11.39
CA THR A 336 -18.56 -9.12 -11.33
C THR A 336 -17.19 -9.63 -10.90
N HIS A 337 -17.16 -10.48 -9.87
CA HIS A 337 -15.90 -10.92 -9.24
C HIS A 337 -15.55 -12.38 -9.53
N ARG A 338 -16.36 -13.08 -10.34
CA ARG A 338 -16.11 -14.47 -10.79
C ARG A 338 -15.98 -15.46 -9.63
N PHE A 339 -16.69 -15.22 -8.54
CA PHE A 339 -16.74 -16.16 -7.42
C PHE A 339 -17.61 -17.36 -7.78
N SER A 340 -17.31 -18.52 -7.19
CA SER A 340 -18.25 -19.64 -7.26
C SER A 340 -19.49 -19.31 -6.43
N GLU A 341 -20.65 -19.81 -6.85
CA GLU A 341 -21.91 -19.62 -6.13
C GLU A 341 -21.81 -20.10 -4.67
N SER A 342 -21.14 -21.23 -4.45
CA SER A 342 -20.83 -21.76 -3.11
C SER A 342 -20.00 -20.80 -2.26
N HIS A 343 -19.04 -20.07 -2.86
CA HIS A 343 -18.21 -19.12 -2.14
C HIS A 343 -19.00 -17.85 -1.82
N ALA A 344 -19.79 -17.34 -2.77
CA ALA A 344 -20.67 -16.20 -2.58
C ALA A 344 -21.69 -16.46 -1.45
N MET A 345 -22.31 -17.64 -1.42
CA MET A 345 -23.21 -18.05 -0.33
C MET A 345 -22.49 -18.08 1.03
N ASN A 346 -21.27 -18.62 1.09
CA ASN A 346 -20.50 -18.63 2.35
C ASN A 346 -20.12 -17.22 2.84
N ILE A 347 -19.90 -16.27 1.93
CA ILE A 347 -19.63 -14.88 2.28
C ILE A 347 -20.89 -14.22 2.83
N LEU A 348 -22.05 -14.46 2.21
CA LEU A 348 -23.32 -13.86 2.63
C LEU A 348 -23.87 -14.50 3.91
N PHE A 349 -23.72 -15.81 4.05
CA PHE A 349 -24.20 -16.61 5.17
C PHE A 349 -23.05 -17.40 5.81
N PRO A 350 -22.10 -16.72 6.47
CA PRO A 350 -20.98 -17.40 7.08
C PRO A 350 -21.45 -18.25 8.28
N LYS A 351 -20.87 -19.44 8.43
CA LYS A 351 -21.14 -20.31 9.59
C LYS A 351 -20.83 -19.63 10.93
N THR A 352 -19.86 -18.71 10.94
CA THR A 352 -19.44 -17.95 12.12
C THR A 352 -19.11 -16.52 11.74
N GLY A 353 -19.46 -15.57 12.60
CA GLY A 353 -19.21 -14.15 12.37
C GLY A 353 -20.34 -13.46 11.60
N SER A 354 -20.03 -12.32 11.00
CA SER A 354 -21.01 -11.49 10.28
C SER A 354 -20.85 -11.62 8.76
N PRO A 355 -21.92 -11.44 7.98
CA PRO A 355 -21.86 -11.44 6.51
C PRO A 355 -20.80 -10.50 5.93
N GLY A 356 -20.15 -10.95 4.87
CA GLY A 356 -19.09 -10.22 4.17
C GLY A 356 -17.69 -10.52 4.69
N PHE A 357 -16.72 -9.78 4.16
CA PHE A 357 -15.33 -9.86 4.61
C PHE A 357 -15.16 -9.12 5.94
N ALA A 358 -14.56 -9.79 6.91
CA ALA A 358 -14.30 -9.22 8.22
C ALA A 358 -13.36 -8.00 8.18
N ASP A 359 -13.57 -7.04 9.07
CA ASP A 359 -12.79 -5.80 9.14
C ASP A 359 -11.29 -6.05 9.37
N TYR A 360 -10.94 -7.04 10.20
CA TYR A 360 -9.53 -7.39 10.42
C TYR A 360 -8.84 -7.87 9.13
N ALA A 361 -9.55 -8.53 8.20
CA ALA A 361 -8.99 -8.99 6.94
C ALA A 361 -8.61 -7.80 6.04
N LEU A 362 -9.51 -6.81 5.93
CA LEU A 362 -9.26 -5.55 5.22
C LEU A 362 -8.09 -4.75 5.82
N LYS A 363 -8.02 -4.68 7.16
CA LYS A 363 -6.93 -3.99 7.88
C LYS A 363 -5.59 -4.68 7.67
N ASN A 364 -5.54 -6.01 7.79
CA ASN A 364 -4.33 -6.80 7.56
C ASN A 364 -3.85 -6.67 6.12
N ASN A 365 -4.77 -6.74 5.15
CA ASN A 365 -4.42 -6.56 3.74
C ASN A 365 -3.87 -5.15 3.45
N ASN A 366 -4.51 -4.10 3.97
CA ASN A 366 -3.98 -2.73 3.88
C ASN A 366 -2.59 -2.58 4.52
N ALA A 367 -2.35 -3.24 5.66
CA ALA A 367 -1.03 -3.24 6.29
C ALA A 367 0.01 -3.89 5.37
N ASN A 368 -0.31 -5.05 4.78
CA ASN A 368 0.55 -5.73 3.81
C ASN A 368 0.84 -4.85 2.58
N ILE A 369 -0.16 -4.16 2.03
CA ILE A 369 -0.01 -3.22 0.92
C ILE A 369 1.01 -2.13 1.28
N ARG A 370 0.90 -1.51 2.46
CA ARG A 370 1.85 -0.49 2.92
C ARG A 370 3.27 -1.05 3.06
N THR A 371 3.41 -2.20 3.71
CA THR A 371 4.71 -2.87 3.91
C THR A 371 5.38 -3.20 2.58
N ILE A 372 4.62 -3.71 1.60
CA ILE A 372 5.17 -4.07 0.28
C ILE A 372 5.55 -2.82 -0.51
N LYS A 373 4.76 -1.74 -0.45
CA LYS A 373 5.14 -0.46 -1.08
C LYS A 373 6.47 0.07 -0.54
N GLN A 374 6.60 0.11 0.79
CA GLN A 374 7.85 0.52 1.43
C GLN A 374 9.02 -0.38 1.00
N ARG A 375 8.79 -1.70 0.97
CA ARG A 375 9.81 -2.66 0.55
C ARG A 375 10.24 -2.48 -0.91
N ILE A 376 9.31 -2.18 -1.82
CA ILE A 376 9.62 -1.89 -3.23
C ILE A 376 10.52 -0.66 -3.31
N GLU A 377 10.15 0.43 -2.63
CA GLU A 377 10.92 1.67 -2.64
C GLU A 377 12.34 1.46 -2.08
N GLU A 378 12.48 0.72 -0.98
CA GLU A 378 13.78 0.37 -0.39
C GLU A 378 14.65 -0.44 -1.36
N LEU A 379 14.07 -1.42 -2.07
CA LEU A 379 14.81 -2.24 -3.04
C LEU A 379 15.15 -1.47 -4.31
N GLU A 380 14.26 -0.63 -4.82
CA GLU A 380 14.54 0.24 -5.98
C GLU A 380 15.69 1.20 -5.68
N LYS A 381 15.68 1.83 -4.50
CA LYS A 381 16.80 2.66 -4.01
C LYS A 381 18.09 1.87 -3.85
N LEU A 382 18.02 0.62 -3.40
CA LEU A 382 19.20 -0.22 -3.22
C LEU A 382 19.80 -0.67 -4.56
N HIS A 383 18.93 -1.07 -5.50
CA HIS A 383 19.30 -1.59 -6.82
C HIS A 383 19.92 -0.51 -7.71
N SER A 384 19.44 0.74 -7.60
CA SER A 384 19.92 1.90 -8.37
C SER A 384 21.24 2.49 -7.87
N GLN A 385 21.67 2.16 -6.65
CA GLN A 385 22.94 2.65 -6.11
C GLN A 385 24.14 1.96 -6.76
N LYS A 386 25.28 2.66 -6.82
CA LYS A 386 26.55 2.09 -7.27
C LYS A 386 27.03 0.97 -6.31
N PRO A 387 27.51 -0.18 -6.82
CA PRO A 387 28.10 -1.22 -5.98
C PRO A 387 29.39 -0.71 -5.33
N PHE A 388 29.77 -1.32 -4.21
CA PHE A 388 31.12 -1.15 -3.69
C PHE A 388 32.10 -1.95 -4.55
N ASP A 389 33.15 -1.27 -4.99
CA ASP A 389 34.36 -1.88 -5.54
C ASP A 389 35.51 -0.91 -5.24
N GLN A 390 36.19 -1.12 -4.11
CA GLN A 390 37.26 -0.24 -3.66
C GLN A 390 38.33 -1.01 -2.88
N ASN A 391 39.58 -0.61 -3.08
CA ASN A 391 40.70 -1.02 -2.25
C ASN A 391 40.95 0.03 -1.17
N GLY A 392 41.50 -0.40 -0.05
CA GLY A 392 41.95 0.49 1.01
C GLY A 392 42.96 -0.19 1.93
N GLU A 393 43.41 0.56 2.92
CA GLU A 393 44.31 0.09 3.96
C GLU A 393 43.77 0.53 5.31
N VAL A 394 43.92 -0.31 6.33
CA VAL A 394 43.56 0.01 7.72
C VAL A 394 44.56 -0.69 8.64
N ASP A 395 45.17 0.04 9.57
CA ASP A 395 46.11 -0.53 10.55
C ASP A 395 47.26 -1.32 9.88
N GLY A 396 47.73 -0.87 8.71
CA GLY A 396 48.76 -1.54 7.90
C GLY A 396 48.26 -2.74 7.08
N PHE A 397 46.96 -3.07 7.11
CA PHE A 397 46.37 -4.19 6.37
C PHE A 397 45.61 -3.70 5.14
N SER A 398 46.06 -4.13 3.96
CA SER A 398 45.33 -3.90 2.71
C SER A 398 44.04 -4.74 2.65
N TYR A 399 42.97 -4.13 2.15
CA TYR A 399 41.69 -4.78 1.92
C TYR A 399 41.07 -4.42 0.57
N HIS A 400 40.31 -5.37 0.02
CA HIS A 400 39.42 -5.19 -1.13
C HIS A 400 37.97 -5.34 -0.66
N LEU A 401 37.18 -4.29 -0.84
CA LEU A 401 35.75 -4.27 -0.60
C LEU A 401 35.02 -4.37 -1.94
N TYR A 402 34.25 -5.45 -2.09
CA TYR A 402 33.49 -5.70 -3.31
C TYR A 402 32.14 -6.35 -2.99
N GLU A 403 31.26 -6.35 -3.98
CA GLU A 403 29.97 -6.98 -3.90
C GLU A 403 29.86 -8.14 -4.88
N GLU A 404 29.39 -9.30 -4.40
CA GLU A 404 29.27 -10.50 -5.23
C GLU A 404 28.20 -11.45 -4.65
N GLU A 405 27.37 -12.02 -5.51
CA GLU A 405 26.24 -12.90 -5.18
C GLU A 405 25.28 -12.32 -4.12
N GLY A 406 24.98 -11.03 -4.18
CA GLY A 406 24.09 -10.35 -3.23
C GLY A 406 24.68 -10.21 -1.84
N ARG A 407 26.00 -10.21 -1.72
CA ARG A 407 26.73 -10.05 -0.45
C ARG A 407 27.84 -9.01 -0.58
N ILE A 408 28.02 -8.23 0.48
CA ILE A 408 29.16 -7.33 0.66
C ILE A 408 30.30 -8.16 1.26
N LYS A 409 31.49 -8.07 0.67
CA LYS A 409 32.67 -8.83 1.08
C LYS A 409 33.85 -7.88 1.36
N PHE A 410 34.46 -8.04 2.52
CA PHE A 410 35.80 -7.50 2.80
C PHE A 410 36.81 -8.63 2.75
N ARG A 411 37.70 -8.60 1.76
CA ARG A 411 38.86 -9.48 1.66
C ARG A 411 40.09 -8.72 2.13
N PHE A 412 40.86 -9.33 3.02
CA PHE A 412 42.14 -8.82 3.47
C PHE A 412 43.25 -9.74 2.96
N ASP A 413 44.42 -9.19 2.68
CA ASP A 413 45.57 -10.00 2.23
C ASP A 413 46.13 -10.85 3.37
N GLU A 414 46.12 -10.29 4.58
CA GLU A 414 46.53 -10.98 5.80
C GLU A 414 45.39 -11.03 6.84
N ILE A 415 45.62 -11.70 7.96
CA ILE A 415 44.66 -11.73 9.07
C ILE A 415 44.67 -10.35 9.74
N PRO A 416 43.58 -9.57 9.66
CA PRO A 416 43.56 -8.23 10.23
C PRO A 416 43.61 -8.27 11.76
N SER A 417 44.02 -7.15 12.35
CA SER A 417 44.12 -6.97 13.80
C SER A 417 42.79 -7.18 14.53
N ASP A 418 42.87 -7.45 15.83
CA ASP A 418 41.67 -7.79 16.61
C ASP A 418 40.66 -6.64 16.72
N SER A 419 41.15 -5.39 16.68
CA SER A 419 40.32 -4.17 16.63
C SER A 419 39.48 -4.14 15.35
N VAL A 420 40.09 -4.33 14.18
CA VAL A 420 39.43 -4.36 12.87
C VAL A 420 38.40 -5.50 12.81
N ARG A 421 38.76 -6.70 13.28
CA ARG A 421 37.83 -7.84 13.34
C ARG A 421 36.64 -7.57 14.26
N SER A 422 36.86 -6.89 15.38
CA SER A 422 35.80 -6.53 16.32
C SER A 422 34.81 -5.54 15.73
N ILE A 423 35.29 -4.55 14.95
CA ILE A 423 34.45 -3.60 14.21
C ILE A 423 33.59 -4.34 13.16
N LEU A 424 34.18 -5.25 12.39
CA LEU A 424 33.43 -6.01 11.38
C LEU A 424 32.35 -6.90 12.02
N LYS A 425 32.68 -7.61 13.10
CA LYS A 425 31.74 -8.46 13.84
C LYS A 425 30.59 -7.66 14.46
N SER A 426 30.88 -6.53 15.10
CA SER A 426 29.86 -5.68 15.74
C SER A 426 28.89 -5.09 14.71
N ASN A 427 29.38 -4.86 13.48
CA ASN A 427 28.56 -4.45 12.34
C ASN A 427 27.97 -5.63 11.53
N GLY A 428 27.95 -6.85 12.10
CA GLY A 428 27.22 -8.00 11.56
C GLY A 428 27.89 -8.73 10.38
N PHE A 429 29.16 -8.45 10.07
CA PHE A 429 29.92 -9.24 9.12
C PHE A 429 30.40 -10.55 9.77
N LYS A 430 30.38 -11.64 9.00
CA LYS A 430 30.83 -12.96 9.44
C LYS A 430 31.95 -13.47 8.55
N TRP A 431 32.99 -14.04 9.14
CA TRP A 431 34.05 -14.69 8.38
C TRP A 431 33.53 -15.94 7.67
N SER A 432 33.77 -16.03 6.37
CA SER A 432 33.42 -17.18 5.53
C SER A 432 34.70 -17.84 5.03
N ARG A 433 34.90 -19.12 5.42
CA ARG A 433 36.06 -19.91 4.99
C ARG A 433 36.05 -20.19 3.49
N PHE A 434 34.87 -20.34 2.90
CA PHE A 434 34.73 -20.65 1.47
C PHE A 434 35.13 -19.45 0.59
N SER A 435 34.79 -18.24 1.02
CA SER A 435 35.12 -17.02 0.28
C SER A 435 36.42 -16.35 0.73
N GLY A 436 37.05 -16.81 1.80
CA GLY A 436 38.24 -16.17 2.39
C GLY A 436 38.02 -14.69 2.74
N ALA A 437 36.81 -14.33 3.16
CA ALA A 437 36.40 -12.94 3.34
C ALA A 437 35.40 -12.78 4.48
N TRP A 438 35.27 -11.55 4.99
CA TRP A 438 34.18 -11.15 5.87
C TRP A 438 32.95 -10.79 5.04
N VAL A 439 31.84 -11.48 5.27
CA VAL A 439 30.67 -11.45 4.40
C VAL A 439 29.42 -11.02 5.15
N ARG A 440 28.59 -10.20 4.49
CA ARG A 440 27.24 -9.84 4.96
C ARG A 440 26.25 -9.77 3.79
N LYS A 441 25.00 -10.20 4.00
CA LYS A 441 23.93 -10.07 2.99
C LYS A 441 23.65 -8.59 2.70
N ILE A 442 23.50 -8.26 1.42
CA ILE A 442 23.14 -6.91 0.99
C ILE A 442 21.72 -6.55 1.44
N THR A 443 21.63 -5.46 2.19
CA THR A 443 20.42 -4.81 2.67
C THR A 443 20.71 -3.31 2.80
N ALA A 444 19.68 -2.47 2.88
CA ALA A 444 19.88 -1.02 3.07
C ALA A 444 20.69 -0.71 4.35
N ASN A 445 20.46 -1.48 5.42
CA ASN A 445 21.25 -1.40 6.65
C ASN A 445 22.70 -1.85 6.42
N ALA A 446 22.95 -2.95 5.70
CA ALA A 446 24.30 -3.42 5.43
C ALA A 446 25.11 -2.39 4.62
N VAL A 447 24.52 -1.76 3.60
CA VAL A 447 25.16 -0.70 2.81
C VAL A 447 25.50 0.51 3.70
N SER A 448 24.60 0.89 4.61
CA SER A 448 24.83 2.00 5.55
C SER A 448 25.89 1.67 6.60
N SER A 449 25.86 0.45 7.14
CA SER A 449 26.89 -0.05 8.07
C SER A 449 28.26 -0.11 7.40
N THR A 450 28.33 -0.53 6.13
CA THR A 450 29.59 -0.60 5.38
C THR A 450 30.20 0.80 5.22
N ARG A 451 29.39 1.79 4.83
CA ARG A 451 29.82 3.20 4.78
C ARG A 451 30.32 3.72 6.13
N TYR A 452 29.69 3.29 7.23
CA TYR A 452 30.14 3.62 8.58
C TYR A 452 31.49 2.97 8.93
N ILE A 453 31.68 1.69 8.61
CA ILE A 453 32.95 0.98 8.80
C ILE A 453 34.08 1.66 8.03
N LEU A 454 33.86 2.06 6.77
CA LEU A 454 34.85 2.79 5.98
C LEU A 454 35.28 4.13 6.63
N LYS A 455 34.35 4.82 7.30
CA LYS A 455 34.68 6.01 8.09
C LYS A 455 35.48 5.68 9.35
N MET A 456 35.22 4.55 9.99
CA MET A 456 36.03 4.11 11.15
C MET A 456 37.44 3.70 10.74
N PHE A 457 37.59 3.06 9.57
CA PHE A 457 38.88 2.64 9.04
C PHE A 457 39.78 3.82 8.65
N THR A 458 39.20 4.99 8.35
CA THR A 458 39.98 6.20 8.07
C THR A 458 40.42 6.95 9.34
N THR A 459 39.86 6.61 10.51
CA THR A 459 40.20 7.21 11.80
C THR A 459 41.17 6.37 12.65
N LEU A 460 41.41 5.13 12.22
CA LEU A 460 42.39 4.20 12.81
C LEU A 460 43.70 4.33 12.03
#